data_AF-A0A831WU64-F1
#
_entry.id   AF-A0A831WU64-F1
#
_cell.length_a   1.000
_cell.length_b   1.000
_cell.length_c   1.000
_cell.angle_alpha   90.00
_cell.angle_beta   90.00
_cell.angle_gamma   90.00
#
_symmetry.space_group_name_H-M   'P 1'
#
loop_
_entity.id
_entity.type
_entity.pdbx_description
1 polymer ?
#
loop_
_entity_poly.entity_id
_entity_poly.type
_entity_poly.pdbx_seq_one_letter_code
_entity_poly.pdbx_strand_id
1 'polypeptide(L)'
;MSSKNILIMLGIISLIVFILFYNFIYWEIGTYSPHSPDESNGLFFAKQIIENSEFIWKSQLNERYNVPFFMPRGSVRVGKNLYAPLTAPYFILIIALSFLFKFKYFMVSISGVIGILFFYLLVQYVFKSKKLGLIGAILLAFFPPYVLYTNICVDIIPSLVFWIGSLYYFVRFLNEDDHRFLVLCTLFFIVSIAIRPPHILLAIAYLVPLIMYYKKLFTFRNLSVALSVSVIFVILFFGINHSVYG
;
A
#
# COMPACT_ATOMS: atom_id res chain seq x y z
N MET A 1 14.67 22.70 -21.01
CA MET A 1 14.15 21.46 -21.64
C MET A 1 12.76 21.86 -22.16
N SER A 2 12.53 22.38 -23.40
CA SER A 2 12.64 21.88 -24.81
C SER A 2 11.53 20.87 -25.20
N SER A 3 11.02 20.83 -26.45
CA SER A 3 9.86 20.04 -26.94
C SER A 3 9.97 18.50 -26.83
N LYS A 4 10.95 18.04 -26.05
CA LYS A 4 11.61 16.73 -26.06
C LYS A 4 11.54 16.05 -24.67
N ASN A 5 11.24 16.80 -23.59
CA ASN A 5 10.76 16.27 -22.28
C ASN A 5 9.45 15.48 -22.38
N ILE A 6 8.93 15.46 -23.58
CA ILE A 6 7.54 15.31 -23.95
C ILE A 6 7.31 13.91 -24.51
N LEU A 7 8.16 13.39 -25.40
CA LEU A 7 8.20 11.94 -25.69
C LEU A 7 8.45 11.07 -24.44
N ILE A 8 9.06 11.70 -23.44
CA ILE A 8 9.70 11.10 -22.27
C ILE A 8 8.70 10.71 -21.20
N MET A 9 7.59 11.43 -21.12
CA MET A 9 6.44 10.93 -20.39
C MET A 9 5.55 10.07 -21.29
N LEU A 10 5.51 10.30 -22.61
CA LEU A 10 4.65 9.56 -23.55
C LEU A 10 4.91 8.05 -23.61
N GLY A 11 6.04 7.59 -23.06
CA GLY A 11 6.32 6.19 -22.75
C GLY A 11 6.01 5.72 -21.32
N ILE A 12 6.06 6.59 -20.28
CA ILE A 12 5.46 6.30 -18.94
C ILE A 12 4.03 5.77 -19.14
N ILE A 13 3.43 6.42 -20.11
CA ILE A 13 2.10 6.34 -20.65
C ILE A 13 1.80 5.02 -21.37
N SER A 14 2.54 4.56 -22.38
CA SER A 14 2.12 3.34 -23.12
C SER A 14 2.22 2.03 -22.33
N LEU A 15 2.87 2.05 -21.17
CA LEU A 15 3.27 0.86 -20.45
C LEU A 15 2.51 0.66 -19.15
N ILE A 16 2.18 1.76 -18.48
CA ILE A 16 0.98 1.78 -17.65
C ILE A 16 -0.22 1.27 -18.45
N VAL A 17 -0.29 1.64 -19.72
CA VAL A 17 -1.31 1.17 -20.66
C VAL A 17 -1.26 -0.33 -20.92
N PHE A 18 -0.18 -1.04 -20.62
CA PHE A 18 -0.20 -2.51 -20.52
C PHE A 18 -0.48 -3.05 -19.12
N ILE A 19 -0.08 -2.37 -18.02
CA ILE A 19 -0.39 -2.74 -16.61
C ILE A 19 -1.86 -3.17 -16.45
N LEU A 20 -2.65 -2.52 -17.27
CA LEU A 20 -4.08 -2.49 -17.26
C LEU A 20 -4.66 -3.40 -18.35
N PHE A 21 -3.88 -3.69 -19.40
CA PHE A 21 -4.25 -4.50 -20.58
C PHE A 21 -4.05 -6.00 -20.39
N TYR A 22 -3.68 -6.43 -19.19
CA TYR A 22 -3.44 -7.85 -18.92
C TYR A 22 -4.17 -8.39 -17.70
N ASN A 23 -4.41 -7.58 -16.65
CA ASN A 23 -5.57 -7.83 -15.77
C ASN A 23 -6.81 -8.23 -16.62
N PHE A 24 -6.89 -7.55 -17.76
CA PHE A 24 -7.75 -7.69 -18.93
C PHE A 24 -7.91 -9.09 -19.56
N ILE A 25 -6.86 -9.82 -19.93
CA ILE A 25 -7.07 -11.20 -20.45
C ILE A 25 -7.45 -12.13 -19.29
N TYR A 26 -6.89 -11.84 -18.13
CA TYR A 26 -6.97 -12.65 -16.94
C TYR A 26 -8.33 -12.61 -16.23
N TRP A 27 -9.23 -11.75 -16.69
CA TRP A 27 -10.62 -11.75 -16.28
C TRP A 27 -11.55 -12.46 -17.29
N GLU A 28 -11.14 -12.50 -18.56
CA GLU A 28 -11.97 -12.73 -19.76
C GLU A 28 -12.24 -14.19 -20.10
N ILE A 29 -11.42 -15.13 -19.65
CA ILE A 29 -11.75 -16.56 -19.79
C ILE A 29 -12.75 -17.04 -18.71
N GLY A 30 -13.25 -16.11 -17.88
CA GLY A 30 -14.60 -16.19 -17.31
C GLY A 30 -14.70 -16.02 -15.79
N THR A 31 -14.63 -14.78 -15.31
CA THR A 31 -14.85 -14.29 -13.92
C THR A 31 -13.68 -14.44 -12.97
N TYR A 32 -13.14 -13.30 -12.53
CA TYR A 32 -12.04 -13.15 -11.60
C TYR A 32 -12.46 -13.80 -10.30
N SER A 33 -11.87 -14.95 -10.05
CA SER A 33 -11.99 -15.66 -8.79
C SER A 33 -10.77 -15.29 -7.97
N PRO A 34 -10.94 -14.82 -6.73
CA PRO A 34 -9.85 -14.75 -5.78
C PRO A 34 -9.05 -16.06 -5.78
N HIS A 35 -7.75 -15.99 -6.08
CA HIS A 35 -6.92 -17.17 -6.24
C HIS A 35 -6.21 -17.54 -4.94
N SER A 36 -5.93 -16.54 -4.09
CA SER A 36 -5.29 -16.74 -2.80
C SER A 36 -6.28 -16.65 -1.63
N PRO A 37 -5.99 -17.31 -0.50
CA PRO A 37 -6.67 -17.07 0.76
C PRO A 37 -6.71 -15.59 1.12
N ASP A 38 -5.61 -14.87 0.89
CA ASP A 38 -5.44 -13.47 1.29
C ASP A 38 -6.33 -12.53 0.47
N GLU A 39 -6.38 -12.76 -0.85
CA GLU A 39 -7.25 -12.02 -1.77
C GLU A 39 -8.72 -12.29 -1.48
N SER A 40 -9.07 -13.56 -1.24
CA SER A 40 -10.43 -13.96 -0.84
C SER A 40 -10.83 -13.28 0.47
N ASN A 41 -9.91 -13.23 1.44
CA ASN A 41 -10.13 -12.62 2.74
C ASN A 41 -10.36 -11.11 2.61
N GLY A 42 -9.45 -10.42 1.91
CA GLY A 42 -9.53 -8.98 1.70
C GLY A 42 -10.82 -8.57 0.98
N LEU A 43 -11.20 -9.28 -0.09
CA LEU A 43 -12.42 -8.99 -0.85
C LEU A 43 -13.69 -9.34 -0.07
N PHE A 44 -13.70 -10.45 0.69
CA PHE A 44 -14.83 -10.84 1.53
C PHE A 44 -15.10 -9.80 2.61
N PHE A 45 -14.07 -9.42 3.38
CA PHE A 45 -14.23 -8.44 4.47
C PHE A 45 -14.43 -7.02 3.95
N ALA A 46 -13.87 -6.66 2.79
CA ALA A 46 -14.19 -5.39 2.15
C ALA A 46 -15.67 -5.32 1.75
N LYS A 47 -16.24 -6.42 1.23
CA LYS A 47 -17.67 -6.52 0.94
C LYS A 47 -18.51 -6.42 2.22
N GLN A 48 -18.12 -7.11 3.30
CA GLN A 48 -18.78 -7.03 4.61
C GLN A 48 -18.84 -5.58 5.13
N ILE A 49 -17.74 -4.83 5.02
CA ILE A 49 -17.71 -3.41 5.43
C ILE A 49 -18.70 -2.59 4.61
N ILE A 50 -18.76 -2.79 3.29
CA ILE A 50 -19.63 -2.02 2.41
C ILE A 50 -21.11 -2.36 2.63
N GLU A 51 -21.44 -3.62 2.85
CA GLU A 51 -22.84 -4.07 2.98
C GLU A 51 -23.38 -3.89 4.41
N ASN A 52 -22.55 -4.13 5.42
CA ASN A 52 -22.97 -4.22 6.81
C ASN A 52 -22.33 -3.19 7.74
N SER A 53 -21.39 -2.36 7.25
CA SER A 53 -20.63 -1.39 8.07
C SER A 53 -19.86 -2.05 9.23
N GLU A 54 -19.45 -3.31 9.06
CA GLU A 54 -18.78 -4.11 10.09
C GLU A 54 -17.47 -4.71 9.58
N PHE A 55 -16.46 -4.78 10.45
CA PHE A 55 -15.21 -5.52 10.18
C PHE A 55 -15.30 -7.00 10.58
N ILE A 56 -16.23 -7.33 11.47
CA ILE A 56 -16.38 -8.66 12.05
C ILE A 56 -17.57 -9.33 11.38
N TRP A 57 -17.38 -10.56 10.92
CA TRP A 57 -18.44 -11.37 10.35
C TRP A 57 -18.92 -12.42 11.36
N LYS A 58 -20.23 -12.54 11.54
CA LYS A 58 -20.86 -13.54 12.40
C LYS A 58 -21.38 -14.74 11.59
N SER A 59 -20.95 -15.95 11.94
CA SER A 59 -21.40 -17.18 11.29
C SER A 59 -22.77 -17.65 11.78
N GLN A 60 -23.81 -17.37 11.00
CA GLN A 60 -25.18 -17.84 11.26
C GLN A 60 -25.30 -19.38 11.18
N LEU A 61 -24.49 -20.03 10.35
CA LEU A 61 -24.50 -21.50 10.23
C LEU A 61 -23.90 -22.17 11.46
N ASN A 62 -22.80 -21.62 12.01
CA ASN A 62 -22.25 -22.12 13.26
C ASN A 62 -23.23 -21.94 14.42
N GLU A 63 -23.99 -20.83 14.44
CA GLU A 63 -25.05 -20.60 15.42
C GLU A 63 -26.20 -21.60 15.27
N ARG A 64 -26.63 -21.87 14.03
CA ARG A 64 -27.72 -22.81 13.73
C ARG A 64 -27.39 -24.25 14.06
N TYR A 65 -26.19 -24.71 13.72
CA TYR A 65 -25.80 -26.13 13.85
C TYR A 65 -24.95 -26.41 15.09
N ASN A 66 -24.66 -25.39 15.90
CA ASN A 66 -23.78 -25.49 17.07
C ASN A 66 -22.41 -26.13 16.75
N VAL A 67 -21.81 -25.69 15.65
CA VAL A 67 -20.50 -26.16 15.16
C VAL A 67 -19.52 -24.99 15.00
N PRO A 68 -18.19 -25.20 15.01
CA PRO A 68 -17.22 -24.09 14.91
C PRO A 68 -16.56 -23.93 13.53
N PHE A 69 -16.95 -24.67 12.50
CA PHE A 69 -16.15 -24.81 11.26
C PHE A 69 -16.62 -23.98 10.05
N PHE A 70 -17.80 -23.37 10.05
CA PHE A 70 -18.20 -22.45 8.97
C PHE A 70 -17.56 -21.08 9.17
N MET A 71 -16.42 -20.85 8.52
CA MET A 71 -15.66 -19.60 8.61
C MET A 71 -15.13 -19.16 7.23
N PRO A 72 -14.97 -17.83 7.00
CA PRO A 72 -14.31 -17.33 5.80
C PRO A 72 -12.87 -17.80 5.75
N ARG A 73 -12.37 -18.08 4.55
CA ARG A 73 -10.97 -18.49 4.35
C ARG A 73 -10.01 -17.38 4.83
N GLY A 74 -8.96 -17.77 5.54
CA GLY A 74 -7.95 -16.83 6.05
C GLY A 74 -8.49 -15.84 7.08
N SER A 75 -9.47 -16.23 7.90
CA SER A 75 -9.99 -15.38 8.98
C SER A 75 -9.42 -15.77 10.34
N VAL A 76 -9.43 -14.82 11.27
CA VAL A 76 -9.07 -15.04 12.67
C VAL A 76 -10.34 -15.05 13.50
N ARG A 77 -10.47 -16.03 14.40
CA ARG A 77 -11.59 -16.08 15.33
C ARG A 77 -11.36 -15.08 16.46
N VAL A 78 -12.28 -14.12 16.62
CA VAL A 78 -12.22 -13.06 17.65
C VAL A 78 -13.30 -13.23 18.73
N GLY A 79 -14.15 -14.25 18.59
CA GLY A 79 -15.19 -14.56 19.58
C GLY A 79 -15.98 -15.81 19.24
N LYS A 80 -17.12 -16.02 19.92
CA LYS A 80 -18.02 -17.13 19.60
C LYS A 80 -18.73 -16.86 18.27
N ASN A 81 -18.36 -17.63 17.24
CA ASN A 81 -18.86 -17.49 15.86
C ASN A 81 -18.56 -16.13 15.22
N LEU A 82 -17.59 -15.38 15.76
CA LEU A 82 -17.14 -14.08 15.26
C LEU A 82 -15.77 -14.22 14.62
N TYR A 83 -15.65 -13.72 13.40
CA TYR A 83 -14.46 -13.84 12.57
C TYR A 83 -14.05 -12.47 12.03
N ALA A 84 -12.77 -12.16 12.16
CA ALA A 84 -12.14 -10.96 11.66
C ALA A 84 -11.19 -11.32 10.49
N PRO A 85 -10.82 -10.34 9.65
CA PRO A 85 -9.81 -10.56 8.64
C PRO A 85 -8.44 -10.90 9.25
N LEU A 86 -7.65 -11.74 8.57
CA LEU A 86 -6.25 -11.95 8.93
C LEU A 86 -5.37 -10.79 8.43
N THR A 87 -5.72 -10.21 7.28
CA THR A 87 -5.02 -9.06 6.72
C THR A 87 -5.30 -7.80 7.53
N ALA A 88 -4.34 -6.87 7.57
CA ALA A 88 -4.50 -5.63 8.33
C ALA A 88 -5.76 -4.86 7.88
N PRO A 89 -6.60 -4.36 8.82
CA PRO A 89 -7.86 -3.68 8.51
C PRO A 89 -7.74 -2.52 7.52
N TYR A 90 -6.58 -1.85 7.49
CA TYR A 90 -6.29 -0.72 6.61
C TYR A 90 -6.26 -1.09 5.13
N PHE A 91 -5.68 -2.24 4.79
CA PHE A 91 -5.71 -2.72 3.41
C PHE A 91 -7.15 -3.02 2.98
N ILE A 92 -7.95 -3.57 3.89
CA ILE A 92 -9.35 -3.92 3.63
C ILE A 92 -10.20 -2.67 3.45
N LEU A 93 -9.94 -1.60 4.21
CA LEU A 93 -10.55 -0.29 3.98
C LEU A 93 -10.21 0.26 2.60
N ILE A 94 -8.97 0.12 2.14
CA ILE A 94 -8.56 0.54 0.79
C ILE A 94 -9.33 -0.25 -0.28
N ILE A 95 -9.47 -1.57 -0.10
CA ILE A 95 -10.28 -2.39 -1.00
C ILE A 95 -11.76 -1.97 -0.91
N ALA A 96 -12.33 -1.79 0.28
CA ALA A 96 -13.72 -1.38 0.47
C ALA A 96 -14.01 -0.06 -0.26
N LEU A 97 -13.12 0.93 -0.16
CA LEU A 97 -13.23 2.18 -0.93
C LEU A 97 -13.27 1.91 -2.44
N SER A 98 -12.46 0.99 -2.96
CA SER A 98 -12.48 0.63 -4.38
C SER A 98 -13.75 -0.09 -4.86
N PHE A 99 -14.55 -0.68 -3.96
CA PHE A 99 -15.90 -1.17 -4.28
C PHE A 99 -16.84 -0.02 -4.65
N LEU A 100 -16.78 1.12 -3.94
CA LEU A 100 -17.61 2.30 -4.22
C LEU A 100 -17.41 2.82 -5.65
N PHE A 101 -16.20 2.68 -6.18
CA PHE A 101 -15.82 3.14 -7.51
C PHE A 101 -15.77 2.03 -8.57
N LYS A 102 -16.21 0.80 -8.23
CA LYS A 102 -16.30 -0.36 -9.14
C LYS A 102 -14.97 -0.81 -9.77
N PHE A 103 -13.82 -0.42 -9.22
CA PHE A 103 -12.49 -0.85 -9.70
C PHE A 103 -11.77 -1.79 -8.73
N LYS A 104 -12.49 -2.48 -7.85
CA LYS A 104 -11.92 -3.30 -6.76
C LYS A 104 -10.79 -4.26 -7.13
N TYR A 105 -10.82 -4.81 -8.34
CA TYR A 105 -9.78 -5.72 -8.84
C TYR A 105 -8.54 -5.01 -9.38
N PHE A 106 -8.65 -3.71 -9.67
CA PHE A 106 -7.58 -2.89 -10.24
C PHE A 106 -6.90 -2.00 -9.20
N MET A 107 -7.39 -1.92 -7.94
CA MET A 107 -6.82 -1.01 -6.95
C MET A 107 -5.32 -1.26 -6.70
N VAL A 108 -4.93 -2.53 -6.63
CA VAL A 108 -3.51 -2.89 -6.49
C VAL A 108 -2.72 -2.56 -7.76
N SER A 109 -3.32 -2.71 -8.93
CA SER A 109 -2.68 -2.36 -10.21
C SER A 109 -2.44 -0.86 -10.35
N ILE A 110 -3.43 -0.06 -9.96
CA ILE A 110 -3.33 1.39 -9.89
C ILE A 110 -2.26 1.80 -8.87
N SER A 111 -2.20 1.13 -7.71
CA SER A 111 -1.14 1.38 -6.74
C SER A 111 0.24 1.11 -7.35
N GLY A 112 0.41 0.01 -8.09
CA GLY A 112 1.67 -0.30 -8.76
C GLY A 112 2.07 0.73 -9.82
N VAL A 113 1.12 1.29 -10.57
CA VAL A 113 1.37 2.44 -11.46
C VAL A 113 1.99 3.61 -10.69
N ILE A 114 1.38 3.95 -9.57
CA ILE A 114 1.81 5.06 -8.71
C ILE A 114 3.20 4.76 -8.11
N GLY A 115 3.49 3.50 -7.77
CA GLY A 115 4.80 3.10 -7.29
C GLY A 115 5.90 3.26 -8.33
N ILE A 116 5.63 2.94 -9.60
CA ILE A 116 6.57 3.20 -10.70
C ILE A 116 6.87 4.70 -10.83
N LEU A 117 5.84 5.54 -10.68
CA LEU A 117 6.02 6.99 -10.69
C LEU A 117 6.87 7.47 -9.51
N PHE A 118 6.61 7.01 -8.28
CA PHE A 118 7.44 7.37 -7.13
C PHE A 118 8.87 6.87 -7.27
N PHE A 119 9.06 5.69 -7.85
CA PHE A 119 10.39 5.14 -8.11
C PHE A 119 11.15 5.97 -9.16
N TYR A 120 10.47 6.37 -10.24
CA TYR A 120 11.02 7.33 -11.22
C TYR A 120 11.51 8.60 -10.53
N LEU A 121 10.65 9.21 -9.69
CA LEU A 121 10.95 10.46 -8.99
C LEU A 121 12.11 10.29 -8.01
N LEU A 122 12.15 9.19 -7.25
CA LEU A 122 13.23 8.87 -6.34
C LEU A 122 14.57 8.76 -7.06
N VAL A 123 14.66 7.93 -8.10
CA VAL A 123 15.90 7.72 -8.86
C VAL A 123 16.32 9.00 -9.57
N GLN A 124 15.38 9.70 -10.20
CA GLN A 124 15.66 10.97 -10.87
C GLN A 124 16.23 12.01 -9.91
N TYR A 125 15.73 12.05 -8.68
CA TYR A 125 16.14 13.00 -7.66
C TYR A 125 17.52 12.65 -7.07
N VAL A 126 17.73 11.40 -6.67
CA VAL A 126 19.00 10.92 -6.08
C VAL A 126 20.17 11.11 -7.05
N PHE A 127 20.00 10.70 -8.31
CA PHE A 127 21.08 10.74 -9.29
C PHE A 127 21.10 12.03 -10.12
N LYS A 128 20.17 12.97 -9.85
CA LYS A 128 19.99 14.22 -10.62
C LYS A 128 19.90 13.99 -12.14
N SER A 129 19.41 12.83 -12.56
CA SER A 129 19.44 12.38 -13.94
C SER A 129 18.08 11.85 -14.37
N LYS A 130 17.43 12.59 -15.28
CA LYS A 130 16.14 12.20 -15.87
C LYS A 130 16.23 10.89 -16.64
N LYS A 131 17.37 10.63 -17.29
CA LYS A 131 17.64 9.39 -18.01
C LYS A 131 17.68 8.19 -17.06
N LEU A 132 18.40 8.31 -15.94
CA LEU A 132 18.47 7.24 -14.93
C LEU A 132 17.12 7.00 -14.26
N GLY A 133 16.35 8.06 -13.99
CA GLY A 133 14.98 7.93 -13.52
C GLY A 133 14.10 7.11 -14.45
N LEU A 134 14.14 7.42 -15.76
CA LEU A 134 13.37 6.69 -16.78
C LEU A 134 13.79 5.22 -16.90
N ILE A 135 15.09 4.95 -16.88
CA ILE A 135 15.61 3.58 -16.88
C ILE A 135 15.10 2.82 -15.65
N GLY A 136 15.16 3.43 -14.46
CA GLY A 136 14.63 2.83 -13.23
C GLY A 136 13.13 2.53 -13.32
N ALA A 137 12.34 3.47 -13.85
CA ALA A 137 10.90 3.30 -14.04
C ALA A 137 10.57 2.14 -14.99
N ILE A 138 11.27 2.03 -16.12
CA ILE A 138 11.11 0.93 -17.08
C ILE A 138 11.51 -0.40 -16.43
N LEU A 139 12.65 -0.44 -15.73
CA LEU A 139 13.11 -1.66 -15.05
C LEU A 139 12.09 -2.15 -14.02
N LEU A 140 11.48 -1.25 -13.25
CA LEU A 140 10.44 -1.62 -12.27
C LEU A 140 9.14 -2.05 -12.96
N ALA A 141 8.72 -1.36 -14.01
CA ALA A 141 7.50 -1.67 -14.77
C ALA A 141 7.53 -3.05 -15.44
N PHE A 142 8.73 -3.56 -15.75
CA PHE A 142 8.93 -4.90 -16.31
C PHE A 142 9.49 -5.91 -15.29
N PHE A 143 9.63 -5.54 -14.01
CA PHE A 143 10.14 -6.45 -12.99
C PHE A 143 9.09 -7.52 -12.66
N PRO A 144 9.32 -8.82 -12.93
CA PRO A 144 8.26 -9.83 -12.88
C PRO A 144 7.54 -9.94 -11.53
N PRO A 145 8.23 -9.92 -10.36
CA PRO A 145 7.54 -9.91 -9.07
C PRO A 145 6.66 -8.67 -8.88
N TYR A 146 7.11 -7.50 -9.35
CA TYR A 146 6.32 -6.28 -9.26
C TYR A 146 5.06 -6.40 -10.10
N VAL A 147 5.17 -6.82 -11.36
CA VAL A 147 4.03 -7.03 -12.25
C VAL A 147 3.07 -8.07 -11.68
N LEU A 148 3.57 -9.22 -11.20
CA LEU A 148 2.75 -10.28 -10.61
C LEU A 148 1.93 -9.76 -9.44
N TYR A 149 2.57 -9.19 -8.42
CA TYR A 149 1.87 -8.71 -7.23
C TYR A 149 1.02 -7.46 -7.51
N THR A 150 1.29 -6.73 -8.60
CA THR A 150 0.48 -5.60 -9.06
C THR A 150 -0.85 -6.07 -9.67
N ASN A 151 -0.97 -7.33 -10.08
CA ASN A 151 -2.20 -7.93 -10.64
C ASN A 151 -2.96 -8.85 -9.65
N ILE A 152 -2.53 -8.93 -8.39
CA ILE A 152 -3.20 -9.72 -7.34
C ILE A 152 -3.66 -8.77 -6.24
N CYS A 153 -4.88 -8.93 -5.71
CA CYS A 153 -5.41 -8.05 -4.67
C CYS A 153 -4.83 -8.40 -3.28
N VAL A 154 -3.56 -8.05 -3.07
CA VAL A 154 -2.81 -8.21 -1.81
C VAL A 154 -2.19 -6.89 -1.33
N ASP A 155 -1.90 -6.83 -0.04
CA ASP A 155 -1.43 -5.65 0.70
C ASP A 155 0.01 -5.20 0.36
N ILE A 156 0.79 -6.10 -0.25
CA ILE A 156 2.22 -5.91 -0.52
C ILE A 156 2.50 -4.68 -1.38
N ILE A 157 1.88 -4.58 -2.56
CA ILE A 157 2.17 -3.50 -3.52
C ILE A 157 1.69 -2.15 -3.00
N PRO A 158 0.44 -1.97 -2.51
CA PRO A 158 0.02 -0.68 -1.97
C PRO A 158 0.92 -0.22 -0.84
N SER A 159 1.27 -1.12 0.08
CA SER A 159 2.20 -0.80 1.17
C SER A 159 3.59 -0.39 0.64
N LEU A 160 4.16 -1.16 -0.30
CA LEU A 160 5.45 -0.86 -0.91
C LEU A 160 5.47 0.51 -1.62
N VAL A 161 4.39 0.86 -2.32
CA VAL A 161 4.25 2.14 -3.02
C VAL A 161 4.32 3.31 -2.04
N PHE A 162 3.61 3.19 -0.91
CA PHE A 162 3.70 4.18 0.15
C PHE A 162 5.11 4.25 0.75
N TRP A 163 5.79 3.12 0.95
CA TRP A 163 7.18 3.13 1.41
C TRP A 163 8.15 3.79 0.43
N ILE A 164 8.05 3.53 -0.88
CA ILE A 164 8.89 4.20 -1.91
C ILE A 164 8.61 5.70 -1.93
N GLY A 165 7.34 6.10 -1.84
CA GLY A 165 6.96 7.52 -1.73
C GLY A 165 7.54 8.17 -0.48
N SER A 166 7.55 7.46 0.65
CA SER A 166 8.21 7.92 1.87
C SER A 166 9.71 8.16 1.66
N LEU A 167 10.42 7.21 1.05
CA LEU A 167 11.85 7.38 0.75
C LEU A 167 12.10 8.58 -0.17
N TYR A 168 11.26 8.78 -1.18
CA TYR A 168 11.36 9.95 -2.07
C TYR A 168 11.30 11.25 -1.27
N TYR A 169 10.28 11.42 -0.42
CA TYR A 169 10.15 12.62 0.40
C TYR A 169 11.25 12.74 1.46
N PHE A 170 11.72 11.63 2.01
CA PHE A 170 12.84 11.63 2.95
C PHE A 170 14.11 12.20 2.31
N VAL A 171 14.47 11.73 1.11
CA VAL A 171 15.66 12.24 0.40
C VAL A 171 15.47 13.72 0.04
N ARG A 172 14.26 14.15 -0.33
CA ARG A 172 13.98 15.57 -0.56
C ARG A 172 14.14 16.42 0.69
N PHE A 173 13.64 15.94 1.83
CA PHE A 173 13.84 16.61 3.10
C PHE A 173 15.32 16.78 3.44
N LEU A 174 16.13 15.73 3.25
CA LEU A 174 17.57 15.79 3.51
C LEU A 174 18.30 16.85 2.67
N ASN A 175 17.87 17.09 1.43
CA ASN A 175 18.51 18.06 0.53
C ASN A 175 17.91 19.46 0.61
N GLU A 176 16.59 19.59 0.69
CA GLU A 176 15.87 20.87 0.61
C GLU A 176 15.53 21.47 1.98
N ASP A 177 15.64 20.69 3.06
CA ASP A 177 15.32 21.10 4.45
C ASP A 177 13.87 21.63 4.64
N ASP A 178 12.97 21.22 3.76
CA ASP A 178 11.55 21.59 3.84
C ASP A 178 10.76 20.54 4.64
N HIS A 179 10.22 20.96 5.78
CA HIS A 179 9.46 20.10 6.69
C HIS A 179 8.19 19.52 6.08
N ARG A 180 7.66 20.07 5.00
CA ARG A 180 6.54 19.45 4.27
C ARG A 180 6.93 18.06 3.77
N PHE A 181 8.17 17.87 3.35
CA PHE A 181 8.67 16.56 2.94
C PHE A 181 8.88 15.62 4.12
N LEU A 182 9.25 16.14 5.30
CA LEU A 182 9.30 15.32 6.51
C LEU A 182 7.89 14.82 6.89
N VAL A 183 6.88 15.68 6.86
CA VAL A 183 5.48 15.31 7.11
C VAL A 183 5.02 14.25 6.11
N LEU A 184 5.25 14.45 4.81
CA LEU A 184 4.87 13.50 3.77
C LEU A 184 5.61 12.17 3.89
N CYS A 185 6.91 12.19 4.21
CA CYS A 185 7.70 11.00 4.52
C CYS A 185 7.05 10.19 5.64
N THR A 186 6.83 10.82 6.80
CA THR A 186 6.22 10.16 7.96
C THR A 186 4.83 9.63 7.66
N LEU A 187 3.98 10.43 7.00
CA LEU A 187 2.64 10.03 6.59
C LEU A 187 2.67 8.77 5.71
N PHE A 188 3.46 8.80 4.64
CA PHE A 188 3.58 7.69 3.70
C PHE A 188 4.14 6.43 4.39
N PHE A 189 5.14 6.58 5.25
CA PHE A 189 5.71 5.43 5.94
C PHE A 189 4.72 4.77 6.91
N ILE A 190 3.95 5.57 7.64
CA ILE A 190 2.95 5.03 8.55
C ILE A 190 1.82 4.36 7.79
N VAL A 191 1.35 4.93 6.68
CA VAL A 191 0.35 4.27 5.82
C VAL A 191 0.89 2.94 5.28
N SER A 192 2.16 2.87 4.89
CA SER A 192 2.81 1.60 4.52
C SER A 192 2.71 0.57 5.65
N ILE A 193 3.13 0.91 6.86
CA ILE A 193 3.06 0.02 8.03
C ILE A 193 1.61 -0.36 8.35
N ALA A 194 0.68 0.59 8.24
CA ALA A 194 -0.72 0.36 8.52
C ALA A 194 -1.34 -0.67 7.58
N ILE A 195 -1.02 -0.60 6.29
CA ILE A 195 -1.43 -1.57 5.27
C ILE A 195 -0.76 -2.93 5.50
N ARG A 196 0.54 -2.93 5.86
CA ARG A 196 1.32 -4.16 6.07
C ARG A 196 2.32 -3.99 7.22
N PRO A 197 1.96 -4.40 8.46
CA PRO A 197 2.80 -4.16 9.64
C PRO A 197 4.25 -4.64 9.54
N PRO A 198 4.56 -5.80 8.90
CA PRO A 198 5.94 -6.23 8.70
C PRO A 198 6.84 -5.24 7.95
N HIS A 199 6.27 -4.29 7.18
CA HIS A 199 7.06 -3.24 6.52
C HIS A 199 7.69 -2.24 7.48
N ILE A 200 7.42 -2.32 8.79
CA ILE A 200 8.23 -1.63 9.82
C ILE A 200 9.72 -1.96 9.69
N LEU A 201 10.07 -3.19 9.27
CA LEU A 201 11.46 -3.61 9.06
C LEU A 201 12.15 -2.81 7.94
N LEU A 202 11.38 -2.25 7.00
CA LEU A 202 11.92 -1.37 5.95
C LEU A 202 12.38 -0.01 6.50
N ALA A 203 12.15 0.28 7.79
CA ALA A 203 12.80 1.37 8.50
C ALA A 203 14.34 1.27 8.45
N ILE A 204 14.88 0.06 8.24
CA ILE A 204 16.32 -0.17 8.11
C ILE A 204 16.95 0.64 6.96
N ALA A 205 16.20 0.89 5.89
CA ALA A 205 16.68 1.66 4.74
C ALA A 205 16.96 3.14 5.08
N TYR A 206 16.39 3.64 6.18
CA TYR A 206 16.62 5.00 6.65
C TYR A 206 17.86 5.09 7.54
N LEU A 207 18.42 3.97 8.02
CA LEU A 207 19.54 3.96 8.97
C LEU A 207 20.81 4.56 8.39
N VAL A 208 21.14 4.27 7.12
CA VAL A 208 22.36 4.80 6.50
C VAL A 208 22.31 6.33 6.40
N PRO A 209 21.24 6.96 5.87
CA PRO A 209 21.10 8.41 5.96
C PRO A 209 20.98 8.94 7.38
N LEU A 210 20.36 8.19 8.31
CA LEU A 210 20.27 8.57 9.73
C LEU A 210 21.65 8.75 10.37
N ILE A 211 22.58 7.83 10.09
CA ILE A 211 23.96 7.89 10.58
C ILE A 211 24.70 9.06 9.94
N MET A 212 24.57 9.24 8.62
CA MET A 212 25.29 10.30 7.90
C MET A 212 24.80 11.72 8.23
N TYR A 213 23.49 11.89 8.45
CA TYR A 213 22.83 13.18 8.64
C TYR A 213 22.27 13.36 10.05
N TYR A 214 22.80 12.64 11.04
CA TYR A 214 22.24 12.59 12.40
C TYR A 214 22.02 13.98 13.03
N LYS A 215 22.98 14.91 12.90
CA LYS A 215 22.86 16.26 13.47
C LYS A 215 21.69 17.06 12.88
N LYS A 216 21.39 16.85 11.60
CA LYS A 216 20.27 17.50 10.90
C LYS A 216 18.94 16.84 11.28
N LEU A 217 18.94 15.52 11.40
CA LEU A 217 17.71 14.75 11.65
C LEU A 217 17.24 14.85 13.11
N PHE A 218 18.16 14.77 14.08
CA PHE A 218 17.85 14.77 15.51
C PHE A 218 17.76 16.19 16.11
N THR A 219 17.05 17.09 15.42
CA THR A 219 16.67 18.38 16.02
C THR A 219 15.33 18.23 16.73
N PHE A 220 15.14 18.97 17.82
CA PHE A 220 13.88 18.96 18.57
C PHE A 220 12.67 19.26 17.66
N ARG A 221 12.83 20.20 16.72
CA ARG A 221 11.79 20.55 15.75
C ARG A 221 11.42 19.38 14.84
N ASN A 222 12.40 18.70 14.25
CA ASN A 222 12.16 17.56 13.35
C ASN A 222 11.53 16.38 14.08
N LEU A 223 12.03 16.08 15.29
CA LEU A 223 11.47 15.05 16.16
C LEU A 223 10.02 15.39 16.55
N SER A 224 9.74 16.64 16.93
CA SER A 224 8.39 17.09 17.26
C SER A 224 7.42 16.97 16.08
N VAL A 225 7.83 17.37 14.87
CA VAL A 225 7.01 17.21 13.66
C VAL A 225 6.73 15.74 13.37
N ALA A 226 7.77 14.90 13.35
CA ALA A 226 7.62 13.47 13.08
C ALA A 226 6.74 12.78 14.15
N LEU A 227 6.94 13.10 15.43
CA LEU A 227 6.15 12.56 16.53
C LEU A 227 4.69 13.02 16.46
N SER A 228 4.42 14.28 16.16
CA SER A 228 3.05 14.80 16.08
C SER A 228 2.24 14.10 14.99
N VAL A 229 2.86 13.89 13.82
CA VAL A 229 2.24 13.12 12.72
C VAL A 229 2.10 11.65 13.13
N SER A 230 3.10 11.09 13.79
CA SER A 230 3.09 9.67 14.20
C SER A 230 2.01 9.38 15.23
N VAL A 231 1.86 10.21 16.26
CA VAL A 231 0.89 9.99 17.35
C VAL A 231 -0.53 9.89 16.83
N ILE A 232 -0.94 10.80 15.94
CA ILE A 232 -2.29 10.79 15.36
C ILE A 232 -2.55 9.47 14.63
N PHE A 233 -1.61 9.05 13.78
CA PHE A 233 -1.78 7.83 13.01
C PHE A 233 -1.60 6.55 13.82
N VAL A 234 -0.77 6.57 14.87
CA VAL A 234 -0.60 5.46 15.80
C VAL A 234 -1.89 5.26 16.61
N ILE A 235 -2.53 6.34 17.06
CA ILE A 235 -3.83 6.27 17.75
C ILE A 235 -4.89 5.68 16.81
N LEU A 236 -4.95 6.14 15.56
CA LEU A 236 -5.85 5.55 14.57
C LEU A 236 -5.52 4.06 14.34
N PHE A 237 -4.23 3.74 14.13
CA PHE A 237 -3.72 2.39 13.92
C PHE A 237 -4.17 1.43 15.01
N PHE A 238 -3.85 1.74 16.26
CA PHE A 238 -4.23 0.92 17.40
C PHE A 238 -5.73 0.95 17.66
N GLY A 239 -6.42 2.08 17.46
CA GLY A 239 -7.86 2.18 17.66
C GLY A 239 -8.65 1.23 16.75
N ILE A 240 -8.34 1.23 15.45
CA ILE A 240 -8.99 0.32 14.49
C ILE A 240 -8.60 -1.13 14.80
N ASN A 241 -7.31 -1.43 15.02
CA ASN A 241 -6.91 -2.81 15.33
C ASN A 241 -7.56 -3.33 16.63
N HIS A 242 -7.58 -2.54 17.69
CA HIS A 242 -8.23 -2.88 18.96
C HIS A 242 -9.74 -3.13 18.76
N SER A 243 -10.42 -2.30 17.98
CA SER A 243 -11.85 -2.49 17.70
C SER A 243 -12.18 -3.77 16.94
N VAL A 244 -11.22 -4.30 16.16
CA VAL A 244 -11.41 -5.50 15.33
C VAL A 244 -10.96 -6.77 16.05
N TYR A 245 -9.85 -6.71 16.79
CA TYR A 245 -9.19 -7.88 17.35
C TYR A 245 -9.30 -8.04 18.86
N GLY A 246 -9.72 -6.99 19.59
CA GLY A 246 -9.72 -6.97 21.06
C GLY A 246 -8.32 -6.77 21.60
#